data_AF-A0A6N2S2N7-F1
#
_entry.id   AF-A0A6N2S2N7-F1
#
_cell.length_a   1.000
_cell.length_b   1.000
_cell.length_c   1.000
_cell.angle_alpha   90.00
_cell.angle_beta   90.00
_cell.angle_gamma   90.00
#
_symmetry.space_group_name_H-M   'P 1'
#
loop_
_entity.id
_entity.type
_entity.pdbx_description
1 polymer ?
#
loop_
_entity_poly.entity_id
_entity_poly.type
_entity_poly.pdbx_seq_one_letter_code
_entity_poly.pdbx_strand_id
1 'polypeptide(L)'
;MEGFNADWMPTAYDTAAGPDDGGRHDRRDRRPGDSPMVRIIAIGAAVCAVAGVGGIILVDRMDMTHDGNVTACERAVLSRDRQAGLFDKDSERYGKSIDAEALRKADEDLARRWGKARNRPSVSEISCDADHDNATLKRAKEKADGEATRMRKARRTLKSLYGKASDALGRKADKDRRERFHTALEKAERTLDDTRDANLNLPYLRTRLGQEYDKAKEMDAGSADPDELDRMASILESLSEQTVDSIRAGQGSEEDDG
;
A
#
# COMPACT_ATOMS: atom_id res chain seq x y z
N MET A 1 -9.30 -24.23 17.12
CA MET A 1 -9.78 -24.12 15.72
C MET A 1 -10.13 -22.66 15.55
N GLU A 2 -9.48 -21.83 14.74
CA GLU A 2 -8.61 -21.95 13.56
C GLU A 2 -7.51 -20.87 13.71
N GLY A 3 -6.23 -21.12 13.47
CA GLY A 3 -5.65 -21.11 12.12
C GLY A 3 -5.04 -19.75 11.76
N PHE A 4 -4.12 -19.21 12.58
CA PHE A 4 -3.33 -18.03 12.22
C PHE A 4 -2.39 -18.39 11.05
N ASN A 5 -2.68 -17.88 9.85
CA ASN A 5 -1.91 -18.14 8.65
C ASN A 5 -0.70 -17.18 8.58
N ALA A 6 0.51 -17.74 8.75
CA ALA A 6 1.77 -17.00 8.87
C ALA A 6 2.50 -16.76 7.52
N ASP A 7 1.88 -17.04 6.38
CA ASP A 7 2.51 -17.01 5.04
C ASP A 7 2.90 -15.62 4.51
N TRP A 8 2.77 -14.55 5.31
CA TRP A 8 3.16 -13.19 4.90
C TRP A 8 4.35 -12.59 5.67
N MET A 9 4.93 -13.30 6.65
CA MET A 9 6.13 -12.83 7.35
C MET A 9 7.41 -13.29 6.62
N PRO A 10 8.29 -12.36 6.19
CA PRO A 10 9.62 -12.74 5.75
C PRO A 10 10.44 -13.22 6.96
N THR A 11 10.81 -14.49 6.98
CA THR A 11 11.85 -15.04 7.85
C THR A 11 13.18 -14.34 7.53
N ALA A 12 13.75 -13.68 8.53
CA ALA A 12 15.13 -13.25 8.51
C ALA A 12 16.09 -14.46 8.60
N TYR A 13 17.37 -14.23 8.28
CA TYR A 13 18.51 -15.16 8.11
C TYR A 13 18.61 -15.74 6.68
N ASP A 14 19.68 -15.54 5.90
CA ASP A 14 21.10 -15.65 6.23
C ASP A 14 22.06 -14.57 5.66
N THR A 15 23.18 -14.47 6.39
CA THR A 15 24.34 -13.57 6.39
C THR A 15 25.46 -13.87 5.38
N ALA A 16 26.25 -12.84 5.02
CA ALA A 16 27.73 -12.88 4.93
C ALA A 16 28.26 -11.41 4.86
N ALA A 17 28.96 -10.93 5.88
CA ALA A 17 30.44 -10.84 5.99
C ALA A 17 30.92 -9.38 5.83
N GLY A 18 31.51 -8.82 6.90
CA GLY A 18 32.14 -7.49 6.92
C GLY A 18 33.51 -7.47 6.23
N PRO A 19 34.41 -6.48 6.49
CA PRO A 19 34.33 -5.38 7.45
C PRO A 19 34.47 -3.98 6.82
N ASP A 20 33.95 -2.94 7.46
CA ASP A 20 34.41 -1.57 7.23
C ASP A 20 34.80 -0.95 8.57
N ASP A 21 36.11 -0.92 8.79
CA ASP A 21 36.79 -0.06 9.74
C ASP A 21 36.66 1.39 9.27
N GLY A 22 36.11 2.27 10.11
CA GLY A 22 35.83 3.63 9.69
C GLY A 22 35.57 4.61 10.82
N GLY A 23 36.55 4.78 11.70
CA GLY A 23 36.82 6.08 12.31
C GLY A 23 36.29 6.33 13.73
N ARG A 24 37.24 6.44 14.66
CA ARG A 24 37.24 7.56 15.62
C ARG A 24 38.66 7.84 16.11
N HIS A 25 39.11 9.04 15.83
CA HIS A 25 40.34 9.60 16.37
C HIS A 25 40.19 9.84 17.87
N ASP A 26 41.06 9.23 18.66
CA ASP A 26 41.39 9.70 20.00
C ASP A 26 42.79 10.33 19.99
N ARG A 27 42.83 11.56 20.51
CA ARG A 27 44.05 12.30 20.80
C ARG A 27 44.71 11.69 22.03
N ARG A 28 46.02 11.42 21.96
CA ARG A 28 46.92 11.64 23.10
C ARG A 28 48.38 11.72 22.67
N ASP A 29 49.06 12.61 23.37
CA ASP A 29 50.41 13.10 23.20
C ASP A 29 51.52 12.05 23.33
N ARG A 30 52.58 12.18 22.51
CA ARG A 30 53.98 12.26 22.96
C ARG A 30 54.94 12.63 21.81
N ARG A 31 55.72 13.70 22.03
CA ARG A 31 56.96 14.13 21.36
C ARG A 31 58.16 13.26 21.83
N PRO A 32 59.42 13.49 21.37
CA PRO A 32 59.95 13.99 20.08
C PRO A 32 61.13 13.12 19.55
N GLY A 33 61.65 13.41 18.34
CA GLY A 33 63.00 12.96 17.97
C GLY A 33 63.29 12.89 16.47
N ASP A 34 64.12 13.83 16.01
CA ASP A 34 65.12 13.74 14.95
C ASP A 34 64.71 13.50 13.48
N SER A 35 64.81 14.60 12.72
CA SER A 35 65.30 14.57 11.33
C SER A 35 66.81 14.31 11.35
N PRO A 36 67.41 13.68 10.32
CA PRO A 36 67.79 14.48 9.16
C PRO A 36 67.86 13.73 7.80
N MET A 37 68.07 14.54 6.76
CA MET A 37 68.80 14.25 5.52
C MET A 37 68.12 13.52 4.35
N VAL A 38 67.78 14.35 3.35
CA VAL A 38 68.39 14.35 2.00
C VAL A 38 68.77 12.99 1.42
N ARG A 39 68.04 12.60 0.36
CA ARG A 39 68.65 12.02 -0.85
C ARG A 39 67.73 12.25 -2.06
N ILE A 40 67.99 13.38 -2.72
CA ILE A 40 67.69 13.55 -4.14
C ILE A 40 68.58 12.55 -4.88
N ILE A 41 67.99 11.55 -5.53
CA ILE A 41 68.66 10.81 -6.60
C ILE A 41 67.82 11.01 -7.86
N ALA A 42 68.35 11.88 -8.71
CA ALA A 42 67.99 12.00 -10.09
C ALA A 42 68.29 10.68 -10.82
N ILE A 43 67.28 10.13 -11.47
CA ILE A 43 67.41 9.19 -12.59
C ILE A 43 66.47 9.80 -13.64
N GLY A 44 66.98 10.57 -14.61
CA GLY A 44 67.92 10.10 -15.61
C GLY A 44 67.09 9.66 -16.81
N ALA A 45 66.90 10.59 -17.76
CA ALA A 45 66.08 10.40 -18.95
C ALA A 45 66.51 9.15 -19.73
N ALA A 46 65.58 8.21 -19.87
CA ALA A 46 65.64 7.15 -20.88
C ALA A 46 64.47 7.33 -21.84
N VAL A 47 64.64 8.26 -22.78
CA VAL A 47 63.92 8.24 -24.05
C VAL A 47 64.57 7.14 -24.88
N CYS A 48 64.07 5.92 -24.75
CA CYS A 48 64.29 4.85 -25.72
C CYS A 48 62.92 4.44 -26.27
N ALA A 49 62.75 4.68 -27.56
CA ALA A 49 61.61 4.28 -28.35
C ALA A 49 61.38 2.76 -28.21
N VAL A 50 60.26 2.39 -27.58
CA VAL A 50 59.64 1.08 -27.76
C VAL A 50 58.25 1.32 -28.36
N ALA A 51 58.24 1.61 -29.66
CA ALA A 51 57.06 1.41 -30.46
C ALA A 51 56.78 -0.11 -30.49
N GLY A 52 55.63 -0.54 -29.96
CA GLY A 52 55.05 -1.82 -30.37
C GLY A 52 54.38 -2.71 -29.32
N VAL A 53 54.66 -2.62 -28.01
CA VAL A 53 54.10 -3.59 -27.04
C VAL A 53 53.46 -2.96 -25.78
N GLY A 54 53.73 -1.68 -25.48
CA GLY A 54 53.09 -0.98 -24.35
C GLY A 54 51.65 -0.51 -24.59
N GLY A 55 51.16 -0.55 -25.84
CA GLY A 55 49.80 -0.13 -26.18
C GLY A 55 48.73 -1.14 -25.77
N ILE A 56 49.08 -2.43 -25.72
CA ILE A 56 48.08 -3.50 -25.55
C ILE A 56 47.52 -3.52 -24.11
N ILE A 57 48.34 -3.24 -23.10
CA ILE A 57 47.89 -3.27 -21.69
C ILE A 57 46.99 -2.05 -21.35
N LEU A 58 47.23 -0.89 -21.97
CA LEU A 58 46.39 0.29 -21.77
C LEU A 58 45.08 0.20 -22.56
N VAL A 59 45.12 -0.36 -23.77
CA VAL A 59 43.91 -0.62 -24.58
C VAL A 59 43.04 -1.69 -23.91
N ASP A 60 43.61 -2.82 -23.46
CA ASP A 60 42.85 -3.86 -22.73
C ASP A 60 42.18 -3.32 -21.46
N ARG A 61 42.86 -2.46 -20.70
CA ARG A 61 42.27 -1.88 -19.49
C ARG A 61 41.17 -0.87 -19.80
N MET A 62 41.29 -0.13 -20.91
CA MET A 62 40.24 0.79 -21.36
C MET A 62 39.03 0.03 -21.91
N ASP A 63 39.25 -1.01 -22.71
CA ASP A 63 38.18 -1.85 -23.28
C ASP A 63 37.44 -2.60 -22.16
N MET A 64 38.14 -3.18 -21.18
CA MET A 64 37.50 -3.79 -20.01
C MET A 64 36.68 -2.78 -19.17
N THR A 65 37.12 -1.53 -19.07
CA THR A 65 36.33 -0.50 -18.37
C THR A 65 35.12 -0.03 -19.18
N HIS A 66 35.21 -0.08 -20.51
CA HIS A 66 34.14 0.29 -21.42
C HIS A 66 33.04 -0.78 -21.42
N ASP A 67 33.39 -2.05 -21.63
CA ASP A 67 32.47 -3.19 -21.52
C ASP A 67 31.80 -3.24 -20.14
N GLY A 68 32.56 -2.91 -19.09
CA GLY A 68 32.04 -2.77 -17.73
C GLY A 68 30.98 -1.66 -17.59
N ASN A 69 31.14 -0.53 -18.28
CA ASN A 69 30.17 0.56 -18.28
C ASN A 69 28.92 0.23 -19.11
N VAL A 70 29.07 -0.44 -20.25
CA VAL A 70 27.96 -0.98 -21.06
C VAL A 70 27.10 -1.90 -20.20
N THR A 71 27.72 -2.94 -19.62
CA THR A 71 27.04 -3.93 -18.77
C THR A 71 26.36 -3.27 -17.55
N ALA A 72 27.01 -2.26 -16.95
CA ALA A 72 26.44 -1.53 -15.82
C ALA A 72 25.20 -0.71 -16.22
N CYS A 73 25.24 -0.08 -17.40
CA CYS A 73 24.10 0.64 -17.98
C CYS A 73 22.93 -0.32 -18.23
N GLU A 74 23.17 -1.44 -18.91
CA GLU A 74 22.14 -2.44 -19.22
C GLU A 74 21.48 -2.97 -17.94
N ARG A 75 22.29 -3.32 -16.93
CA ARG A 75 21.78 -3.78 -15.64
C ARG A 75 20.90 -2.72 -14.96
N ALA A 76 21.25 -1.45 -15.05
CA ALA A 76 20.45 -0.35 -14.48
C ALA A 76 19.12 -0.18 -15.24
N VAL A 77 19.13 -0.28 -16.58
CA VAL A 77 17.92 -0.27 -17.41
C VAL A 77 17.00 -1.44 -17.07
N LEU A 78 17.53 -2.68 -17.01
CA LEU A 78 16.77 -3.86 -16.61
C LEU A 78 16.18 -3.74 -15.20
N SER A 79 16.95 -3.18 -14.26
CA SER A 79 16.49 -2.92 -12.89
C SER A 79 15.34 -1.92 -12.87
N ARG A 80 15.44 -0.83 -13.64
CA ARG A 80 14.37 0.16 -13.81
C ARG A 80 13.12 -0.48 -14.39
N ASP A 81 13.23 -1.24 -15.47
CA ASP A 81 12.09 -1.87 -16.14
C ASP A 81 11.41 -2.89 -15.24
N ARG A 82 12.19 -3.65 -14.47
CA ARG A 82 11.66 -4.52 -13.41
C ARG A 82 10.86 -3.73 -12.38
N GLN A 83 11.34 -2.56 -11.94
CA GLN A 83 10.58 -1.73 -10.99
C GLN A 83 9.30 -1.16 -11.62
N ALA A 84 9.32 -0.80 -12.91
CA ALA A 84 8.13 -0.35 -13.63
C ALA A 84 7.09 -1.47 -13.72
N GLY A 85 7.50 -2.68 -14.12
CA GLY A 85 6.59 -3.83 -14.16
C GLY A 85 6.03 -4.22 -12.79
N LEU A 86 6.82 -4.06 -11.71
CA LEU A 86 6.31 -4.24 -10.34
C LEU A 86 5.30 -3.15 -9.94
N PHE A 87 5.52 -1.90 -10.33
CA PHE A 87 4.54 -0.84 -10.11
C PHE A 87 3.23 -1.13 -10.83
N ASP A 88 3.30 -1.57 -12.08
CA ASP A 88 2.10 -1.87 -12.88
C ASP A 88 1.28 -3.00 -12.23
N LYS A 89 1.96 -4.07 -11.78
CA LYS A 89 1.32 -5.16 -11.02
C LYS A 89 0.70 -4.70 -9.70
N ASP A 90 1.40 -3.85 -8.94
CA ASP A 90 0.89 -3.32 -7.67
C ASP A 90 -0.33 -2.41 -7.92
N SER A 91 -0.28 -1.55 -8.94
CA SER A 91 -1.36 -0.62 -9.32
C SER A 91 -2.61 -1.33 -9.84
N GLU A 92 -2.43 -2.42 -10.58
CA GLU A 92 -3.55 -3.28 -11.00
C GLU A 92 -4.15 -4.02 -9.80
N ARG A 93 -3.32 -4.68 -9.00
CA ARG A 93 -3.77 -5.46 -7.83
C ARG A 93 -4.60 -4.59 -6.88
N TYR A 94 -4.06 -3.46 -6.46
CA TYR A 94 -4.76 -2.58 -5.53
C TYR A 94 -5.92 -1.83 -6.19
N GLY A 95 -5.84 -1.59 -7.50
CA GLY A 95 -6.93 -0.97 -8.25
C GLY A 95 -8.21 -1.80 -8.28
N LYS A 96 -8.10 -3.14 -8.23
CA LYS A 96 -9.26 -4.05 -8.19
C LYS A 96 -9.94 -4.11 -6.82
N SER A 97 -9.23 -3.81 -5.74
CA SER A 97 -9.75 -3.92 -4.37
C SER A 97 -10.31 -2.61 -3.80
N ILE A 98 -10.10 -1.48 -4.47
CA ILE A 98 -10.61 -0.18 -4.04
C ILE A 98 -11.67 0.31 -5.03
N ASP A 99 -12.91 0.38 -4.58
CA ASP A 99 -13.98 1.09 -5.30
C ASP A 99 -13.71 2.60 -5.20
N ALA A 100 -13.42 3.22 -6.35
CA ALA A 100 -13.09 4.64 -6.44
C ALA A 100 -14.27 5.56 -6.06
N GLU A 101 -15.50 5.14 -6.34
CA GLU A 101 -16.69 5.93 -6.05
C GLU A 101 -17.04 5.82 -4.55
N ALA A 102 -16.96 4.62 -3.99
CA ALA A 102 -17.09 4.43 -2.54
C ALA A 102 -16.01 5.23 -1.78
N LEU A 103 -14.77 5.21 -2.27
CA LEU A 103 -13.68 5.97 -1.66
C LEU A 103 -13.94 7.48 -1.77
N ARG A 104 -14.46 7.96 -2.90
CA ARG A 104 -14.81 9.39 -3.08
C ARG A 104 -15.89 9.84 -2.07
N LYS A 105 -16.88 8.99 -1.79
CA LYS A 105 -17.90 9.24 -0.77
C LYS A 105 -17.34 9.19 0.65
N ALA A 106 -16.31 8.38 0.90
CA ALA A 106 -15.68 8.25 2.21
C ALA A 106 -14.67 9.37 2.50
N ASP A 107 -13.81 9.69 1.52
CA ASP A 107 -12.73 10.69 1.61
C ASP A 107 -12.31 11.15 0.20
N GLU A 108 -12.81 12.32 -0.22
CA GLU A 108 -12.57 12.88 -1.55
C GLU A 108 -11.09 13.24 -1.80
N ASP A 109 -10.37 13.75 -0.78
CA ASP A 109 -8.95 14.08 -0.91
C ASP A 109 -8.12 12.82 -1.15
N LEU A 110 -8.40 11.79 -0.35
CA LEU A 110 -7.75 10.50 -0.46
C LEU A 110 -8.05 9.84 -1.80
N ALA A 111 -9.29 9.90 -2.29
CA ALA A 111 -9.67 9.41 -3.61
C ALA A 111 -8.88 10.10 -4.74
N ARG A 112 -8.74 11.44 -4.68
CA ARG A 112 -7.94 12.19 -5.66
C ARG A 112 -6.47 11.80 -5.64
N ARG A 113 -5.89 11.66 -4.44
CA ARG A 113 -4.49 11.25 -4.25
C ARG A 113 -4.26 9.81 -4.70
N TRP A 114 -5.21 8.93 -4.41
CA TRP A 114 -5.23 7.54 -4.86
C TRP A 114 -5.20 7.46 -6.39
N GLY A 115 -6.12 8.16 -7.06
CA GLY A 115 -6.17 8.22 -8.52
C GLY A 115 -4.84 8.71 -9.13
N LYS A 116 -4.25 9.77 -8.56
CA LYS A 116 -2.95 10.28 -9.03
C LYS A 116 -1.80 9.29 -8.79
N ALA A 117 -1.75 8.63 -7.65
CA ALA A 117 -0.67 7.71 -7.29
C ALA A 117 -0.65 6.43 -8.12
N ARG A 118 -1.77 6.05 -8.72
CA ARG A 118 -1.87 4.93 -9.66
C ARG A 118 -1.27 5.22 -11.03
N ASN A 119 -1.05 6.49 -11.37
CA ASN A 119 -0.40 6.85 -12.62
C ASN A 119 1.09 6.51 -12.56
N ARG A 120 1.54 5.70 -13.51
CA ARG A 120 2.92 5.27 -13.61
C ARG A 120 3.84 6.47 -13.85
N PRO A 121 4.90 6.64 -13.04
CA PRO A 121 5.96 7.59 -13.37
C PRO A 121 6.53 7.34 -14.78
N SER A 122 6.79 8.42 -15.52
CA SER A 122 7.40 8.33 -16.84
C SER A 122 8.83 7.76 -16.76
N VAL A 123 9.18 6.92 -17.72
CA VAL A 123 10.54 6.42 -17.95
C VAL A 123 11.02 6.94 -19.29
N SER A 124 12.32 7.21 -19.40
CA SER A 124 12.91 7.66 -20.66
C SER A 124 13.39 6.48 -21.48
N GLU A 125 13.51 6.65 -22.80
CA GLU A 125 14.34 5.75 -23.59
C GLU A 125 15.81 5.97 -23.22
N ILE A 126 16.54 4.86 -23.03
CA ILE A 126 17.95 4.84 -22.63
C ILE A 126 18.64 3.79 -23.51
N SER A 127 19.61 4.21 -24.31
CA SER A 127 20.50 3.32 -25.04
C SER A 127 21.77 3.05 -24.20
N CYS A 128 22.21 1.80 -24.21
CA CYS A 128 23.45 1.34 -23.61
C CYS A 128 24.40 0.78 -24.68
N ASP A 129 24.27 1.22 -25.94
CA ASP A 129 25.09 0.71 -27.05
C ASP A 129 26.58 0.86 -26.79
N ALA A 130 27.35 -0.14 -27.20
CA ALA A 130 28.81 -0.14 -27.05
C ALA A 130 29.50 0.97 -27.85
N ASP A 131 28.82 1.56 -28.84
CA ASP A 131 29.35 2.68 -29.62
C ASP A 131 29.37 4.00 -28.81
N HIS A 132 28.70 4.06 -27.65
CA HIS A 132 28.73 5.25 -26.78
C HIS A 132 30.03 5.37 -25.99
N ASP A 133 30.43 6.62 -25.72
CA ASP A 133 31.56 6.86 -24.82
C ASP A 133 31.24 6.52 -23.34
N ASN A 134 32.29 6.31 -22.56
CA ASN A 134 32.19 5.97 -21.13
C ASN A 134 31.40 7.01 -20.31
N ALA A 135 31.43 8.28 -20.68
CA ALA A 135 30.71 9.33 -19.93
C ALA A 135 29.20 9.25 -20.20
N THR A 136 28.83 8.97 -21.43
CA THR A 136 27.45 8.79 -21.89
C THR A 136 26.84 7.54 -21.27
N LEU A 137 27.56 6.41 -21.25
CA LEU A 137 27.14 5.19 -20.57
C LEU A 137 26.93 5.38 -19.06
N LYS A 138 27.82 6.13 -18.40
CA LYS A 138 27.65 6.46 -16.97
C LYS A 138 26.43 7.33 -16.70
N ARG A 139 26.20 8.37 -17.50
CA ARG A 139 24.99 9.23 -17.40
C ARG A 139 23.72 8.42 -17.67
N ALA A 140 23.74 7.53 -18.66
CA ALA A 140 22.63 6.63 -18.97
C ALA A 140 22.30 5.72 -17.79
N LYS A 141 23.32 5.09 -17.19
CA LYS A 141 23.18 4.30 -15.96
C LYS A 141 22.58 5.12 -14.82
N GLU A 142 23.16 6.29 -14.49
CA GLU A 142 22.67 7.15 -13.40
C GLU A 142 21.21 7.57 -13.60
N LYS A 143 20.84 7.86 -14.85
CA LYS A 143 19.45 8.17 -15.22
C LYS A 143 18.53 6.98 -14.99
N ALA A 144 18.92 5.77 -15.41
CA ALA A 144 18.16 4.55 -15.19
C ALA A 144 18.00 4.24 -13.69
N ASP A 145 19.06 4.38 -12.90
CA ASP A 145 19.03 4.19 -11.43
C ASP A 145 18.14 5.23 -10.74
N GLY A 146 18.16 6.48 -11.20
CA GLY A 146 17.27 7.54 -10.74
C GLY A 146 15.80 7.24 -11.04
N GLU A 147 15.50 6.77 -12.25
CA GLU A 147 14.16 6.31 -12.66
C GLU A 147 13.70 5.11 -11.83
N ALA A 148 14.55 4.11 -11.62
CA ALA A 148 14.27 2.96 -10.77
C ALA A 148 13.95 3.40 -9.32
N THR A 149 14.69 4.37 -8.80
CA THR A 149 14.48 4.92 -7.44
C THR A 149 13.17 5.70 -7.34
N ARG A 150 12.83 6.51 -8.34
CA ARG A 150 11.51 7.17 -8.43
C ARG A 150 10.39 6.14 -8.43
N MET A 151 10.56 5.05 -9.18
CA MET A 151 9.57 3.98 -9.26
C MET A 151 9.39 3.26 -7.91
N ARG A 152 10.49 2.93 -7.20
CA ARG A 152 10.43 2.38 -5.84
C ARG A 152 9.71 3.31 -4.86
N LYS A 153 9.92 4.63 -4.97
CA LYS A 153 9.20 5.63 -4.16
C LYS A 153 7.70 5.62 -4.50
N ALA A 154 7.35 5.65 -5.78
CA ALA A 154 5.96 5.60 -6.24
C ALA A 154 5.23 4.34 -5.73
N ARG A 155 5.87 3.17 -5.78
CA ARG A 155 5.33 1.91 -5.23
C ARG A 155 5.06 1.98 -3.72
N ARG A 156 5.98 2.57 -2.95
CA ARG A 156 5.78 2.78 -1.49
C ARG A 156 4.62 3.73 -1.23
N THR A 157 4.52 4.81 -1.98
CA THR A 157 3.39 5.75 -1.89
C THR A 157 2.08 5.07 -2.23
N LEU A 158 2.05 4.28 -3.30
CA LEU A 158 0.88 3.52 -3.71
C LEU A 158 0.43 2.54 -2.62
N LYS A 159 1.34 1.73 -2.07
CA LYS A 159 1.04 0.81 -0.95
C LYS A 159 0.52 1.53 0.29
N SER A 160 1.10 2.68 0.63
CA SER A 160 0.66 3.48 1.78
C SER A 160 -0.75 4.06 1.58
N LEU A 161 -1.04 4.59 0.38
CA LEU A 161 -2.36 5.12 0.06
C LEU A 161 -3.40 4.01 -0.03
N TYR A 162 -3.03 2.82 -0.50
CA TYR A 162 -3.89 1.64 -0.48
C TYR A 162 -4.36 1.33 0.94
N GLY A 163 -3.43 1.19 1.90
CA GLY A 163 -3.79 0.93 3.30
C GLY A 163 -4.73 2.00 3.86
N LYS A 164 -4.42 3.29 3.63
CA LYS A 164 -5.29 4.39 4.07
C LYS A 164 -6.68 4.34 3.43
N ALA A 165 -6.77 4.00 2.15
CA ALA A 165 -8.04 3.89 1.44
C ALA A 165 -8.87 2.73 1.97
N SER A 166 -8.26 1.55 2.18
CA SER A 166 -8.90 0.41 2.81
C SER A 166 -9.44 0.75 4.20
N ASP A 167 -8.63 1.41 5.03
CA ASP A 167 -9.06 1.80 6.38
C ASP A 167 -10.19 2.84 6.35
N ALA A 168 -10.14 3.80 5.41
CA ALA A 168 -11.20 4.81 5.25
C ALA A 168 -12.52 4.18 4.81
N LEU A 169 -12.48 3.23 3.88
CA LEU A 169 -13.64 2.47 3.44
C LEU A 169 -14.21 1.62 4.58
N GLY A 170 -13.35 0.94 5.36
CA GLY A 170 -13.78 0.18 6.53
C GLY A 170 -14.50 1.06 7.56
N ARG A 171 -13.90 2.20 7.94
CA ARG A 171 -14.53 3.16 8.87
C ARG A 171 -15.87 3.70 8.34
N LYS A 172 -15.97 3.96 7.03
CA LYS A 172 -17.23 4.42 6.42
C LYS A 172 -18.28 3.32 6.48
N ALA A 173 -17.93 2.09 6.15
CA ALA A 173 -18.85 0.95 6.24
C ALA A 173 -19.33 0.72 7.68
N ASP A 174 -18.44 0.80 8.66
CA ASP A 174 -18.80 0.66 10.07
C ASP A 174 -19.76 1.77 10.54
N LYS A 175 -19.49 3.02 10.11
CA LYS A 175 -20.38 4.14 10.37
C LYS A 175 -21.75 3.92 9.74
N ASP A 176 -21.81 3.47 8.49
CA ASP A 176 -23.06 3.24 7.76
C ASP A 176 -23.90 2.13 8.40
N ARG A 177 -23.25 1.06 8.87
CA ARG A 177 -23.92 -0.02 9.62
C ARG A 177 -24.52 0.48 10.93
N ARG A 178 -23.80 1.34 11.66
CA ARG A 178 -24.31 1.96 12.88
C ARG A 178 -25.48 2.90 12.60
N GLU A 179 -25.37 3.75 11.58
CA GLU A 179 -26.47 4.64 11.17
C GLU A 179 -27.72 3.86 10.74
N ARG A 180 -27.53 2.77 9.98
CA ARG A 180 -28.63 1.88 9.60
C ARG A 180 -29.26 1.22 10.82
N PHE A 181 -28.45 0.75 11.76
CA PHE A 181 -28.92 0.17 13.02
C PHE A 181 -29.78 1.16 13.82
N HIS A 182 -29.33 2.39 14.01
CA HIS A 182 -30.14 3.42 14.68
C HIS A 182 -31.45 3.70 13.94
N THR A 183 -31.41 3.77 12.61
CA THR A 183 -32.62 3.96 11.78
C THR A 183 -33.60 2.79 11.96
N ALA A 184 -33.11 1.56 12.00
CA ALA A 184 -33.93 0.38 12.24
C ALA A 184 -34.53 0.36 13.65
N LEU A 185 -33.76 0.81 14.66
CA LEU A 185 -34.22 0.94 16.04
C LEU A 185 -35.36 1.96 16.16
N GLU A 186 -35.21 3.14 15.56
CA GLU A 186 -36.26 4.16 15.51
C GLU A 186 -37.52 3.66 14.77
N LYS A 187 -37.35 2.92 13.65
CA LYS A 187 -38.47 2.32 12.91
C LYS A 187 -39.20 1.29 13.77
N ALA A 188 -38.47 0.45 14.51
CA ALA A 188 -39.06 -0.53 15.42
C ALA A 188 -39.84 0.13 16.56
N GLU A 189 -39.30 1.16 17.20
CA GLU A 189 -39.98 1.94 18.25
C GLU A 189 -41.29 2.53 17.74
N ARG A 190 -41.25 3.24 16.59
CA ARG A 190 -42.47 3.78 15.97
C ARG A 190 -43.49 2.71 15.64
N THR A 191 -43.03 1.56 15.11
CA THR A 191 -43.93 0.44 14.81
C THR A 191 -44.58 -0.11 16.08
N LEU A 192 -43.84 -0.25 17.18
CA LEU A 192 -44.38 -0.70 18.46
C LEU A 192 -45.42 0.27 19.03
N ASP A 193 -45.18 1.57 18.89
CA ASP A 193 -46.10 2.63 19.32
C ASP A 193 -47.37 2.68 18.46
N ASP A 194 -47.22 2.70 17.13
CA ASP A 194 -48.33 2.76 16.19
C ASP A 194 -49.22 1.51 16.24
N THR A 195 -48.63 0.36 16.57
CA THR A 195 -49.35 -0.92 16.69
C THR A 195 -49.87 -1.20 18.11
N ARG A 196 -49.77 -0.22 19.03
CA ARG A 196 -50.12 -0.42 20.44
C ARG A 196 -51.58 -0.83 20.66
N ASP A 197 -52.49 -0.23 19.91
CA ASP A 197 -53.93 -0.46 20.02
C ASP A 197 -54.52 -1.05 18.74
N ALA A 198 -53.65 -1.46 17.79
CA ALA A 198 -54.07 -2.03 16.52
C ALA A 198 -54.47 -3.52 16.67
N ASN A 199 -55.51 -3.93 15.93
CA ASN A 199 -55.89 -5.33 15.84
C ASN A 199 -55.00 -6.05 14.83
N LEU A 200 -53.96 -6.72 15.33
CA LEU A 200 -53.00 -7.48 14.53
C LEU A 200 -53.54 -8.88 14.23
N ASN A 201 -53.47 -9.31 12.96
CA ASN A 201 -53.79 -10.70 12.59
C ASN A 201 -52.86 -11.71 13.29
N LEU A 202 -51.60 -11.32 13.49
CA LEU A 202 -50.58 -12.08 14.21
C LEU A 202 -50.05 -11.28 15.42
N PRO A 203 -50.73 -11.33 16.59
CA PRO A 203 -50.35 -10.55 17.78
C PRO A 203 -48.95 -10.84 18.31
N TYR A 204 -48.44 -12.07 18.10
CA TYR A 204 -47.11 -12.46 18.58
C TYR A 204 -45.98 -11.65 17.93
N LEU A 205 -46.18 -11.09 16.74
CA LEU A 205 -45.17 -10.32 16.01
C LEU A 205 -44.78 -9.06 16.79
N ARG A 206 -45.75 -8.38 17.39
CA ARG A 206 -45.49 -7.20 18.22
C ARG A 206 -44.69 -7.56 19.47
N THR A 207 -45.03 -8.65 20.15
CA THR A 207 -44.26 -9.14 21.31
C THR A 207 -42.82 -9.46 20.91
N ARG A 208 -42.63 -10.14 19.78
CA ARG A 208 -41.29 -10.50 19.28
C ARG A 208 -40.49 -9.26 18.88
N LEU A 209 -41.11 -8.30 18.20
CA LEU A 209 -40.49 -7.02 17.86
C LEU A 209 -40.05 -6.27 19.13
N GLY A 210 -40.88 -6.26 20.18
CA GLY A 210 -40.52 -5.66 21.47
C GLY A 210 -39.32 -6.31 22.12
N GLN A 211 -39.25 -7.65 22.12
CA GLN A 211 -38.10 -8.39 22.68
C GLN A 211 -36.80 -8.09 21.94
N GLU A 212 -36.80 -8.09 20.61
CA GLU A 212 -35.60 -7.78 19.83
C GLU A 212 -35.24 -6.29 19.92
N TYR A 213 -36.24 -5.41 20.05
CA TYR A 213 -36.04 -3.98 20.29
C TYR A 213 -35.33 -3.72 21.63
N ASP A 214 -35.76 -4.36 22.71
CA ASP A 214 -35.12 -4.23 24.03
C ASP A 214 -33.67 -4.72 23.98
N LYS A 215 -33.44 -5.86 23.34
CA LYS A 215 -32.08 -6.39 23.10
C LYS A 215 -31.22 -5.44 22.26
N ALA A 216 -31.81 -4.84 21.22
CA ALA A 216 -31.10 -3.86 20.40
C ALA A 216 -30.75 -2.59 21.20
N LYS A 217 -31.63 -2.11 22.09
CA LYS A 217 -31.29 -1.01 23.01
C LYS A 217 -30.11 -1.34 23.93
N GLU A 218 -30.01 -2.57 24.42
CA GLU A 218 -28.84 -3.01 25.18
C GLU A 218 -27.56 -3.02 24.33
N MET A 219 -27.64 -3.45 23.07
CA MET A 219 -26.52 -3.42 22.13
C MET A 219 -26.08 -1.99 21.80
N ASP A 220 -27.03 -1.06 21.67
CA ASP A 220 -26.79 0.36 21.40
C ASP A 220 -26.03 1.06 22.53
N ALA A 221 -26.41 0.76 23.78
CA ALA A 221 -25.72 1.23 24.97
C ALA A 221 -24.33 0.57 25.15
N GLY A 222 -24.10 -0.57 24.52
CA GLY A 222 -22.87 -1.35 24.58
C GLY A 222 -21.87 -1.04 23.47
N SER A 223 -20.73 -1.75 23.47
CA SER A 223 -19.69 -1.64 22.45
C SER A 223 -19.85 -2.70 21.35
N ALA A 224 -21.07 -2.99 20.92
CA ALA A 224 -21.34 -4.04 19.94
C ALA A 224 -20.57 -3.79 18.63
N ASP A 225 -20.15 -4.89 18.00
CA ASP A 225 -19.42 -4.87 16.74
C ASP A 225 -20.36 -4.39 15.59
N PRO A 226 -19.87 -3.59 14.62
CA PRO A 226 -20.69 -3.12 13.50
C PRO A 226 -21.39 -4.22 12.71
N ASP A 227 -20.80 -5.41 12.57
CA ASP A 227 -21.44 -6.54 11.87
C ASP A 227 -22.60 -7.13 12.69
N GLU A 228 -22.51 -7.11 14.02
CA GLU A 228 -23.60 -7.52 14.90
C GLU A 228 -24.75 -6.52 14.87
N LEU A 229 -24.42 -5.23 14.86
CA LEU A 229 -25.41 -4.15 14.72
C LEU A 229 -26.15 -4.24 13.39
N ASP A 230 -25.46 -4.50 12.27
CA ASP A 230 -26.11 -4.66 10.95
C ASP A 230 -27.03 -5.89 10.88
N ARG A 231 -26.64 -7.00 11.52
CA ARG A 231 -27.50 -8.19 11.66
C ARG A 231 -28.75 -7.87 12.48
N MET A 232 -28.62 -7.15 13.60
CA MET A 232 -29.75 -6.75 14.41
C MET A 232 -30.66 -5.76 13.66
N ALA A 233 -30.09 -4.81 12.93
CA ALA A 233 -30.84 -3.88 12.09
C ALA A 233 -31.74 -4.62 11.10
N SER A 234 -31.22 -5.66 10.45
CA SER A 234 -31.97 -6.50 9.50
C SER A 234 -33.13 -7.25 10.17
N ILE A 235 -32.94 -7.73 11.42
CA ILE A 235 -34.00 -8.38 12.20
C ILE A 235 -35.11 -7.38 12.54
N LEU A 236 -34.75 -6.20 13.04
CA LEU A 236 -35.70 -5.14 13.40
C LEU A 236 -36.49 -4.65 12.19
N GLU A 237 -35.82 -4.40 11.06
CA GLU A 237 -36.46 -4.00 9.80
C GLU A 237 -37.50 -5.04 9.36
N SER A 238 -37.11 -6.33 9.34
CA SER A 238 -37.99 -7.42 8.92
C SER A 238 -39.19 -7.63 9.85
N LEU A 239 -38.98 -7.58 11.16
CA LEU A 239 -40.06 -7.73 12.13
C LEU A 239 -41.01 -6.53 12.13
N SER A 240 -40.49 -5.32 11.95
CA SER A 240 -41.31 -4.11 11.81
C SER A 240 -42.23 -4.22 10.59
N GLU A 241 -41.69 -4.65 9.44
CA GLU A 241 -42.47 -4.85 8.21
C GLU A 241 -43.55 -5.91 8.38
N GLN A 242 -43.21 -7.09 8.92
CA GLN A 242 -44.19 -8.14 9.19
C GLN A 242 -45.30 -7.68 10.15
N THR A 243 -44.96 -6.85 11.14
CA THR A 243 -45.94 -6.32 12.10
C THR A 243 -46.91 -5.35 11.44
N VAL A 244 -46.42 -4.45 10.58
CA VAL A 244 -47.26 -3.53 9.81
C VAL A 244 -48.15 -4.30 8.81
N ASP A 245 -47.61 -5.29 8.12
CA ASP A 245 -48.37 -6.10 7.15
C ASP A 245 -49.46 -6.95 7.83
N SER A 246 -49.22 -7.39 9.06
CA SER A 246 -50.21 -8.08 9.91
C SER A 246 -51.43 -7.21 10.24
N ILE A 247 -51.28 -5.89 10.34
CA ILE A 247 -52.42 -4.95 10.45
C ILE A 247 -53.21 -4.93 9.13
N ARG A 248 -52.50 -4.74 8.01
CA ARG A 248 -53.14 -4.61 6.69
C ARG A 248 -53.93 -5.86 6.31
N ALA A 249 -53.39 -7.04 6.61
CA ALA A 249 -54.07 -8.31 6.36
C ALA A 249 -55.35 -8.50 7.19
N GLY A 250 -55.41 -7.92 8.41
CA GLY A 250 -56.60 -7.97 9.26
C GLY A 250 -57.71 -6.99 8.83
N GLN A 251 -57.37 -5.95 8.06
CA GLN A 251 -58.33 -4.94 7.56
C GLN A 251 -58.96 -5.30 6.21
N GLY A 252 -58.39 -6.26 5.47
CA GLY A 252 -58.83 -6.65 4.12
C GLY A 252 -59.85 -7.78 4.05
N SER A 253 -60.37 -8.28 5.18
CA SER A 253 -61.30 -9.42 5.22
C SER A 253 -62.73 -9.08 5.62
N GLU A 254 -63.12 -7.79 5.65
CA GLU A 254 -64.49 -7.35 5.99
C GLU A 254 -65.37 -6.96 4.78
N GLU A 255 -64.95 -7.20 3.53
CA GLU A 255 -65.76 -6.92 2.33
C GLU A 255 -65.89 -8.16 1.41
N ASP A 256 -66.58 -9.21 1.84
CA ASP A 256 -67.19 -10.18 0.88
C ASP A 256 -68.33 -11.03 1.50
N ASP A 257 -69.31 -10.39 2.13
CA ASP A 257 -70.60 -11.01 2.47
C ASP A 257 -71.73 -9.99 2.23
N GLY A 258 -72.16 -9.84 0.97
CA GLY A 258 -73.27 -8.99 0.54
C GLY A 258 -73.95 -9.46 -0.73
#